data_AF-A0A9W9QUM1-F1
#
_entry.id   AF-A0A9W9QUM1-F1
#
_cell.length_a   1.000
_cell.length_b   1.000
_cell.length_c   1.000
_cell.angle_alpha   90.00
_cell.angle_beta   90.00
_cell.angle_gamma   90.00
#
_symmetry.space_group_name_H-M   'P 1'
#
loop_
_entity.id
_entity.type
_entity.pdbx_description
1 polymer ?
#
loop_
_entity_poly.entity_id
_entity_poly.type
_entity_poly.pdbx_seq_one_letter_code
_entity_poly.pdbx_strand_id
1 'polypeptide(L)'
;EGDWIYSRSLRKESQHRRAQTILRSSAFCFLLTFESVLYCCLSLFIHCLSTMFQSIRVALPARLPARLVRWNSTGPVLPPLMATLRTDLKTAMRAKDTTRLNVLRALISETNNAAKTASPIQTDIQLLSLIRKRLNAAKDAAKEFETAERPDLKEKEDAQVVVLEEYAGQVKTLPAAEIEEIVTKAINDMISAGTKPNPGAVFKALFATNGPLDGKPVDRKNEVSPVVQAVLKKVLP
;
A
#
# COMPACT_ATOMS: atom_id res chain seq x y z
N GLU A 1 -58.40 -33.09 -6.94
CA GLU A 1 -57.98 -32.12 -7.98
C GLU A 1 -56.50 -31.68 -7.94
N GLY A 2 -55.71 -32.04 -6.91
CA GLY A 2 -54.30 -31.58 -6.79
C GLY A 2 -53.24 -32.32 -7.63
N ASP A 3 -53.51 -33.56 -8.06
CA ASP A 3 -52.49 -34.43 -8.67
C ASP A 3 -52.15 -34.08 -10.14
N TRP A 4 -53.09 -33.41 -10.81
CA TRP A 4 -52.95 -32.99 -12.21
C TRP A 4 -52.11 -31.71 -12.38
N ILE A 5 -52.05 -30.88 -11.33
CA ILE A 5 -51.28 -29.62 -11.34
C ILE A 5 -49.79 -29.92 -11.10
N TYR A 6 -49.48 -30.85 -10.21
CA TYR A 6 -48.10 -31.25 -9.88
C TYR A 6 -47.42 -31.98 -11.05
N SER A 7 -48.13 -32.89 -11.70
CA SER A 7 -47.62 -33.62 -12.88
C SER A 7 -47.42 -32.71 -14.11
N ARG A 8 -48.18 -31.62 -14.24
CA ARG A 8 -48.01 -30.62 -15.31
C ARG A 8 -46.83 -29.67 -15.06
N SER A 9 -46.54 -29.32 -13.81
CA SER A 9 -45.36 -28.49 -13.48
C SER A 9 -44.06 -29.27 -13.71
N LEU A 10 -43.99 -30.54 -13.26
CA LEU A 10 -42.83 -31.40 -13.49
C LEU A 10 -42.53 -31.63 -14.98
N ARG A 11 -43.58 -31.70 -15.82
CA ARG A 11 -43.41 -31.83 -17.27
C ARG A 11 -42.85 -30.55 -17.90
N LYS A 12 -43.29 -29.37 -17.45
CA LYS A 12 -42.72 -28.07 -17.88
C LYS A 12 -41.28 -27.88 -17.40
N GLU A 13 -40.98 -28.29 -16.18
CA GLU A 13 -39.63 -28.26 -15.58
C GLU A 13 -38.63 -29.12 -16.37
N SER A 14 -39.05 -30.32 -16.79
CA SER A 14 -38.22 -31.22 -17.60
C SER A 14 -37.97 -30.70 -19.02
N GLN A 15 -38.96 -30.04 -19.63
CA GLN A 15 -38.85 -29.45 -20.97
C GLN A 15 -37.92 -28.22 -20.94
N HIS A 16 -37.98 -27.40 -19.89
CA HIS A 16 -37.06 -26.26 -19.72
C HIS A 16 -35.61 -26.69 -19.52
N ARG A 17 -35.35 -27.74 -18.72
CA ARG A 17 -33.99 -28.27 -18.52
C ARG A 17 -33.42 -28.90 -19.80
N ARG A 18 -34.25 -29.61 -20.57
CA ARG A 18 -33.85 -30.14 -21.90
C ARG A 18 -33.55 -29.03 -22.90
N ALA A 19 -34.37 -27.96 -22.95
CA ALA A 19 -34.12 -26.81 -23.83
C ALA A 19 -32.82 -26.06 -23.46
N GLN A 20 -32.54 -25.86 -22.16
CA GLN A 20 -31.30 -25.20 -21.71
C GLN A 20 -30.05 -26.03 -21.98
N THR A 21 -30.15 -27.37 -21.98
CA THR A 21 -29.02 -28.26 -22.27
C THR A 21 -28.70 -28.28 -23.78
N ILE A 22 -29.72 -28.24 -24.64
CA ILE A 22 -29.56 -28.18 -26.11
C ILE A 22 -28.97 -26.82 -26.56
N LEU A 23 -29.41 -25.71 -25.94
CA LEU A 23 -28.86 -24.37 -26.21
C LEU A 23 -27.40 -24.21 -25.75
N ARG A 24 -26.99 -24.90 -24.67
CA ARG A 24 -25.59 -24.87 -24.20
C ARG A 24 -24.64 -25.68 -25.09
N SER A 25 -25.09 -26.82 -25.64
CA SER A 25 -24.25 -27.61 -26.55
C SER A 25 -24.09 -26.97 -27.93
N SER A 26 -25.10 -26.28 -28.46
CA SER A 26 -24.99 -25.62 -29.76
C SER A 26 -24.11 -24.36 -29.72
N ALA A 27 -24.15 -23.60 -28.62
CA ALA A 27 -23.27 -22.44 -28.43
C ALA A 27 -21.79 -22.83 -28.25
N PHE A 28 -21.51 -23.96 -27.59
CA PHE A 28 -20.15 -24.45 -27.40
C PHE A 28 -19.52 -24.97 -28.70
N CYS A 29 -20.32 -25.57 -29.59
CA CYS A 29 -19.85 -26.07 -30.88
C CYS A 29 -19.58 -24.95 -31.90
N PHE A 30 -20.27 -23.81 -31.80
CA PHE A 30 -20.08 -22.67 -32.71
C PHE A 30 -18.87 -21.79 -32.34
N LEU A 31 -18.47 -21.74 -31.07
CA LEU A 31 -17.29 -20.99 -30.61
C LEU A 31 -15.96 -21.71 -30.92
N LEU A 32 -15.94 -23.04 -30.88
CA LEU A 32 -14.73 -23.83 -31.15
C LEU A 32 -14.33 -23.86 -32.65
N THR A 33 -15.28 -23.67 -33.56
CA THR A 33 -14.98 -23.63 -35.01
C THR A 33 -14.49 -22.26 -35.49
N PHE A 34 -14.80 -21.18 -34.77
CA PHE A 34 -14.37 -19.82 -35.13
C PHE A 34 -12.93 -19.50 -34.66
N GLU A 35 -12.52 -20.02 -33.49
CA GLU A 35 -11.15 -19.84 -32.98
C GLU A 35 -10.09 -20.55 -33.85
N SER A 36 -10.45 -21.72 -34.40
CA SER A 36 -9.56 -22.53 -35.21
C SER A 36 -9.18 -21.85 -36.55
N VAL A 37 -10.13 -21.12 -37.15
CA VAL A 37 -9.91 -20.40 -38.42
C VAL A 37 -9.11 -19.11 -38.19
N LEU A 38 -9.35 -18.40 -37.07
CA LEU A 38 -8.57 -17.23 -36.70
C LEU A 38 -7.11 -17.57 -36.37
N TYR A 39 -6.84 -18.67 -35.66
CA TYR A 39 -5.48 -19.12 -35.37
C TYR A 39 -4.72 -19.55 -36.62
N CYS A 40 -5.39 -20.18 -37.59
CA CYS A 40 -4.76 -20.57 -38.86
C CYS A 40 -4.39 -19.34 -39.72
N CYS A 41 -5.24 -18.31 -39.77
CA CYS A 41 -4.93 -17.06 -40.47
C CYS A 41 -3.83 -16.24 -39.77
N LEU A 42 -3.83 -16.16 -38.44
CA LEU A 42 -2.82 -15.41 -37.69
C LEU A 42 -1.43 -16.05 -37.79
N SER A 43 -1.37 -17.39 -37.78
CA SER A 43 -0.11 -18.14 -37.87
C SER A 43 0.53 -18.08 -39.27
N LEU A 44 -0.28 -18.03 -40.34
CA LEU A 44 0.20 -17.76 -41.71
C LEU A 44 0.70 -16.32 -41.88
N PHE A 45 0.07 -15.34 -41.21
CA PHE A 45 0.53 -13.95 -41.25
C PHE A 45 1.86 -13.75 -40.51
N ILE A 46 2.05 -14.42 -39.36
CA ILE A 46 3.30 -14.35 -38.56
C ILE A 46 4.47 -15.05 -39.28
N HIS A 47 4.22 -16.16 -39.98
CA HIS A 47 5.26 -16.82 -40.79
C HIS A 47 5.64 -15.98 -42.03
N CYS A 48 4.69 -15.28 -42.65
CA CYS A 48 4.98 -14.39 -43.78
C CYS A 48 5.76 -13.12 -43.34
N LEU A 49 5.45 -12.56 -42.17
CA LEU A 49 6.21 -11.43 -41.62
C LEU A 49 7.64 -11.84 -41.21
N SER A 50 7.82 -13.07 -40.73
CA SER A 50 9.14 -13.59 -40.36
C SER A 50 10.04 -13.84 -41.57
N THR A 51 9.48 -14.25 -42.72
CA THR A 51 10.28 -14.48 -43.94
C THR A 51 10.62 -13.18 -44.68
N MET A 52 9.79 -12.14 -44.59
CA MET A 52 10.10 -10.83 -45.19
C MET A 52 11.21 -10.05 -44.46
N PHE A 53 11.44 -10.28 -43.16
CA PHE A 53 12.47 -9.59 -42.39
C PHE A 53 13.83 -10.33 -42.34
N GLN A 54 13.96 -11.48 -43.02
CA GLN A 54 15.16 -12.32 -43.00
C GLN A 54 16.30 -11.82 -43.92
N SER A 55 16.15 -10.67 -44.58
CA SER A 55 17.09 -10.18 -45.61
C SER A 55 17.75 -8.82 -45.32
N ILE A 56 17.88 -8.42 -44.04
CA ILE A 56 18.75 -7.30 -43.66
C ILE A 56 19.79 -7.77 -42.65
N ARG A 57 20.87 -8.41 -43.15
CA ARG A 57 22.09 -8.55 -42.37
C ARG A 57 22.84 -7.22 -42.41
N VAL A 58 22.55 -6.33 -41.47
CA VAL A 58 23.43 -5.19 -41.17
C VAL A 58 24.72 -5.78 -40.60
N ALA A 59 25.78 -5.80 -41.39
CA ALA A 59 27.12 -6.08 -40.91
C ALA A 59 27.55 -4.93 -39.99
N LEU A 60 27.45 -5.11 -38.67
CA LEU A 60 28.04 -4.17 -37.72
C LEU A 60 29.58 -4.26 -37.80
N PRO A 61 30.29 -3.14 -37.96
CA PRO A 61 31.74 -3.15 -37.91
C PRO A 61 32.21 -3.53 -36.51
N ALA A 62 33.25 -4.36 -36.49
CA ALA A 62 33.88 -4.90 -35.31
C ALA A 62 34.46 -3.80 -34.39
N ARG A 63 34.32 -4.04 -33.08
CA ARG A 63 35.17 -3.55 -31.98
C ARG A 63 35.23 -2.03 -31.78
N LEU A 64 34.22 -1.50 -31.10
CA LEU A 64 34.49 -0.53 -30.04
C LEU A 64 34.74 -1.32 -28.74
N PRO A 65 35.81 -1.06 -27.97
CA PRO A 65 35.86 -1.55 -26.61
C PRO A 65 34.74 -0.80 -25.89
N ALA A 66 33.60 -1.44 -25.73
CA ALA A 66 32.61 -1.02 -24.77
C ALA A 66 33.32 -1.09 -23.42
N ARG A 67 33.99 0.00 -23.05
CA ARG A 67 34.31 0.31 -21.67
C ARG A 67 32.95 0.29 -21.02
N LEU A 68 32.62 -0.83 -20.40
CA LEU A 68 31.41 -1.04 -19.63
C LEU A 68 31.50 -0.01 -18.51
N VAL A 69 31.03 1.20 -18.80
CA VAL A 69 30.68 2.18 -17.79
C VAL A 69 29.55 1.48 -17.05
N ARG A 70 29.93 0.77 -15.98
CA ARG A 70 28.99 0.28 -15.00
C ARG A 70 28.40 1.54 -14.40
N TRP A 71 27.25 1.96 -14.92
CA TRP A 71 26.45 3.02 -14.34
C TRP A 71 26.14 2.58 -12.92
N ASN A 72 26.93 3.06 -11.96
CA ASN A 72 26.54 3.00 -10.58
C ASN A 72 25.53 4.12 -10.42
N SER A 73 24.25 3.79 -10.56
CA SER A 73 23.22 4.61 -9.93
C SER A 73 23.57 4.59 -8.45
N THR A 74 24.19 5.66 -7.95
CA THR A 74 24.04 5.99 -6.53
C THR A 74 22.55 6.13 -6.33
N GLY A 75 21.93 5.04 -5.88
CA GLY A 75 20.50 4.99 -5.63
C GLY A 75 20.14 6.13 -4.68
N PRO A 76 18.89 6.63 -4.73
CA PRO A 76 18.43 7.65 -3.80
C PRO A 76 18.79 7.21 -2.37
N VAL A 77 19.34 8.13 -1.58
CA VAL A 77 19.73 7.88 -0.19
C VAL A 77 18.46 7.41 0.53
N LEU A 78 18.39 6.11 0.81
CA LEU A 78 17.23 5.52 1.45
C LEU A 78 17.22 5.96 2.91
N PRO A 79 16.04 6.27 3.49
CA PRO A 79 15.93 6.45 4.92
C PRO A 79 16.51 5.23 5.66
N PRO A 80 17.21 5.39 6.80
CA PRO A 80 17.83 4.27 7.51
C PRO A 80 16.80 3.19 7.89
N LEU A 81 15.55 3.56 8.21
CA LEU A 81 14.47 2.59 8.46
C LEU A 81 14.05 1.84 7.18
N MET A 82 14.05 2.51 6.04
CA MET A 82 13.73 1.87 4.77
C MET A 82 14.81 0.86 4.35
N ALA A 83 16.07 1.09 4.73
CA ALA A 83 17.13 0.12 4.55
C ALA A 83 16.91 -1.14 5.41
N THR A 84 16.52 -0.98 6.69
CA THR A 84 16.24 -2.12 7.59
C THR A 84 15.03 -2.92 7.12
N LEU A 85 13.94 -2.28 6.66
CA LEU A 85 12.78 -2.99 6.11
C LEU A 85 13.15 -3.87 4.90
N ARG A 86 14.09 -3.40 4.05
CA ARG A 86 14.57 -4.17 2.90
C ARG A 86 15.48 -5.33 3.29
N THR A 87 16.30 -5.18 4.34
CA THR A 87 17.10 -6.30 4.87
C THR A 87 16.19 -7.34 5.52
N ASP A 88 15.20 -6.88 6.28
CA ASP A 88 14.26 -7.74 7.00
C ASP A 88 13.30 -8.47 6.07
N LEU A 89 13.01 -7.90 4.90
CA LEU A 89 12.26 -8.62 3.87
C LEU A 89 13.03 -9.86 3.41
N LYS A 90 14.36 -9.77 3.26
CA LYS A 90 15.19 -10.90 2.86
C LYS A 90 15.31 -11.94 3.98
N THR A 91 15.37 -11.52 5.24
CA THR A 91 15.40 -12.45 6.38
C THR A 91 14.06 -13.16 6.53
N ALA A 92 12.93 -12.45 6.43
CA ALA A 92 11.58 -13.03 6.46
C ALA A 92 11.35 -14.04 5.32
N MET A 93 11.90 -13.78 4.13
CA MET A 93 11.87 -14.74 3.01
C MET A 93 12.63 -16.03 3.32
N ARG A 94 13.74 -15.96 4.06
CA ARG A 94 14.53 -17.13 4.46
C ARG A 94 13.87 -17.91 5.59
N ALA A 95 13.31 -17.18 6.57
CA ALA A 95 12.58 -17.75 7.70
C ALA A 95 11.21 -18.33 7.30
N LYS A 96 10.67 -17.96 6.13
CA LYS A 96 9.33 -18.32 5.63
C LYS A 96 8.19 -17.80 6.50
N ASP A 97 8.42 -16.70 7.22
CA ASP A 97 7.42 -16.01 8.03
C ASP A 97 6.44 -15.25 7.13
N THR A 98 5.31 -15.87 6.78
CA THR A 98 4.35 -15.32 5.82
C THR A 98 3.71 -14.02 6.28
N THR A 99 3.39 -13.89 7.57
CA THR A 99 2.79 -12.69 8.17
C THR A 99 3.74 -11.50 8.07
N ARG A 100 4.96 -11.63 8.60
CA ARG A 100 6.00 -10.58 8.56
C ARG A 100 6.34 -10.17 7.14
N LEU A 101 6.48 -11.14 6.24
CA LEU A 101 6.76 -10.91 4.83
C LEU A 101 5.64 -10.11 4.14
N ASN A 102 4.37 -10.39 4.43
CA ASN A 102 3.24 -9.68 3.82
C ASN A 102 3.20 -8.23 4.28
N VAL A 103 3.39 -7.98 5.57
CA VAL A 103 3.48 -6.63 6.16
C VAL A 103 4.62 -5.85 5.51
N LEU A 104 5.82 -6.42 5.43
CA LEU A 104 6.99 -5.76 4.84
C LEU A 104 6.79 -5.42 3.36
N ARG A 105 6.21 -6.32 2.58
CA ARG A 105 5.89 -6.05 1.16
C ARG A 105 4.85 -4.95 1.01
N ALA A 106 3.84 -4.94 1.88
CA ALA A 106 2.84 -3.89 1.88
C ALA A 106 3.47 -2.52 2.15
N LEU A 107 4.30 -2.38 3.20
CA LEU A 107 4.99 -1.13 3.51
C LEU A 107 5.89 -0.63 2.35
N ILE A 108 6.64 -1.55 1.72
CA ILE A 108 7.47 -1.21 0.56
C ILE A 108 6.62 -0.81 -0.66
N SER A 109 5.49 -1.48 -0.89
CA SER A 109 4.58 -1.12 -1.98
C SER A 109 3.97 0.27 -1.75
N GLU A 110 3.50 0.57 -0.55
CA GLU A 110 2.90 1.87 -0.23
C GLU A 110 3.89 3.01 -0.32
N THR A 111 5.12 2.79 0.10
CA THR A 111 6.19 3.79 -0.02
C THR A 111 6.57 4.05 -1.48
N ASN A 112 6.64 2.99 -2.30
CA ASN A 112 6.83 3.14 -3.75
C ASN A 112 5.62 3.84 -4.41
N ASN A 113 4.41 3.61 -3.93
CA ASN A 113 3.21 4.28 -4.43
C ASN A 113 3.20 5.76 -4.02
N ALA A 114 3.56 6.07 -2.78
CA ALA A 114 3.69 7.45 -2.30
C ALA A 114 4.73 8.23 -3.11
N ALA A 115 5.83 7.60 -3.52
CA ALA A 115 6.85 8.23 -4.38
C ALA A 115 6.33 8.67 -5.76
N LYS A 116 5.22 8.11 -6.23
CA LYS A 116 4.55 8.51 -7.49
C LYS A 116 3.55 9.65 -7.32
N THR A 117 3.26 10.04 -6.08
CA THR A 117 2.31 11.11 -5.76
C THR A 117 3.05 12.42 -5.44
N ALA A 118 2.30 13.52 -5.32
CA ALA A 118 2.85 14.83 -4.94
C ALA A 118 3.45 14.89 -3.51
N SER A 119 3.29 13.83 -2.71
CA SER A 119 3.80 13.74 -1.33
C SER A 119 4.67 12.48 -1.16
N PRO A 120 5.91 12.49 -1.67
CA PRO A 120 6.82 11.36 -1.54
C PRO A 120 7.28 11.15 -0.09
N ILE A 121 7.45 9.89 0.30
CA ILE A 121 8.01 9.52 1.61
C ILE A 121 9.53 9.56 1.50
N GLN A 122 10.14 10.57 2.12
CA GLN A 122 11.59 10.81 2.08
C GLN A 122 12.25 10.70 3.46
N THR A 123 11.48 10.78 4.54
CA THR A 123 12.00 10.75 5.92
C THR A 123 11.43 9.58 6.71
N ASP A 124 12.16 9.11 7.73
CA ASP A 124 11.70 8.02 8.61
C ASP A 124 10.41 8.37 9.33
N ILE A 125 10.18 9.66 9.60
CA ILE A 125 8.95 10.19 10.23
C ILE A 125 7.74 9.95 9.34
N GLN A 126 7.86 10.25 8.04
CA GLN A 126 6.78 10.01 7.09
C GLN A 126 6.48 8.52 6.94
N LEU A 127 7.52 7.68 7.03
CA LEU A 127 7.38 6.23 7.07
C LEU A 127 6.70 5.75 8.35
N LEU A 128 7.03 6.32 9.52
CA LEU A 128 6.34 6.05 10.78
C LEU A 128 4.87 6.43 10.71
N SER A 129 4.53 7.56 10.11
CA SER A 129 3.14 7.98 9.89
C SER A 129 2.36 6.93 9.09
N LEU A 130 2.98 6.34 8.07
CA LEU A 130 2.40 5.26 7.28
C LEU A 130 2.24 3.98 8.10
N ILE A 131 3.24 3.58 8.87
CA ILE A 131 3.17 2.42 9.78
C ILE A 131 2.01 2.60 10.77
N ARG A 132 1.84 3.79 11.35
CA ARG A 132 0.74 4.11 12.28
C ARG A 132 -0.64 4.05 11.60
N LYS A 133 -0.75 4.49 10.35
CA LYS A 133 -2.00 4.33 9.57
C LYS A 133 -2.35 2.85 9.40
N ARG A 134 -1.35 2.01 9.08
CA ARG A 134 -1.52 0.56 8.97
C ARG A 134 -1.89 -0.09 10.29
N LEU A 135 -1.28 0.33 11.40
CA LEU A 135 -1.63 -0.13 12.75
C LEU A 135 -3.09 0.13 13.08
N ASN A 136 -3.57 1.35 12.82
CA ASN A 136 -4.96 1.70 13.09
C ASN A 136 -5.91 0.89 12.20
N ALA A 137 -5.62 0.77 10.90
CA ALA A 137 -6.42 -0.03 9.98
C ALA A 137 -6.49 -1.52 10.41
N ALA A 138 -5.38 -2.11 10.86
CA ALA A 138 -5.35 -3.48 11.35
C ALA A 138 -6.13 -3.63 12.67
N LYS A 139 -6.01 -2.67 13.60
CA LYS A 139 -6.78 -2.66 14.86
C LYS A 139 -8.28 -2.50 14.63
N ASP A 140 -8.67 -1.70 13.64
CA ASP A 140 -10.07 -1.50 13.29
C ASP A 140 -10.64 -2.74 12.59
N ALA A 141 -9.88 -3.35 11.66
CA ALA A 141 -10.25 -4.63 11.04
C ALA A 141 -10.37 -5.77 12.07
N ALA A 142 -9.46 -5.84 13.05
CA ALA A 142 -9.52 -6.84 14.12
C ALA A 142 -10.82 -6.72 14.95
N LYS A 143 -11.25 -5.49 15.27
CA LYS A 143 -12.53 -5.24 15.95
C LYS A 143 -13.72 -5.63 15.08
N GLU A 144 -13.69 -5.31 13.79
CA GLU A 144 -14.75 -5.71 12.85
C GLU A 144 -14.88 -7.24 12.78
N PHE A 145 -13.75 -7.97 12.72
CA PHE A 145 -13.77 -9.44 12.74
C PHE A 145 -14.20 -10.04 14.08
N GLU A 146 -13.90 -9.37 15.18
CA GLU A 146 -14.42 -9.73 16.50
C GLU A 146 -15.94 -9.59 16.55
N THR A 147 -16.50 -8.48 16.05
CA THR A 147 -17.95 -8.28 15.98
C THR A 147 -18.64 -9.25 15.02
N ALA A 148 -17.92 -9.75 14.01
CA ALA A 148 -18.41 -10.75 13.05
C ALA A 148 -18.19 -12.20 13.52
N GLU A 149 -17.74 -12.42 14.77
CA GLU A 149 -17.48 -13.73 15.37
C GLU A 149 -16.51 -14.61 14.54
N ARG A 150 -15.52 -13.98 13.90
CA ARG A 150 -14.50 -14.65 13.07
C ARG A 150 -13.10 -14.60 13.70
N PRO A 151 -12.81 -15.48 14.68
CA PRO A 151 -11.52 -15.48 15.38
C PRO A 151 -10.33 -15.76 14.45
N ASP A 152 -10.49 -16.61 13.44
CA ASP A 152 -9.39 -16.95 12.51
C ASP A 152 -8.84 -15.74 11.74
N LEU A 153 -9.67 -14.73 11.49
CA LEU A 153 -9.24 -13.49 10.82
C LEU A 153 -8.69 -12.49 11.83
N LYS A 154 -9.31 -12.40 13.00
CA LYS A 154 -8.82 -11.56 14.10
C LYS A 154 -7.36 -11.92 14.44
N GLU A 155 -7.06 -13.20 14.63
CA GLU A 155 -5.69 -13.67 14.94
C GLU A 155 -4.68 -13.26 13.86
N LYS A 156 -5.09 -13.22 12.58
CA LYS A 156 -4.23 -12.79 11.47
C LYS A 156 -3.97 -11.29 11.50
N GLU A 157 -4.96 -10.48 11.85
CA GLU A 157 -4.79 -9.03 12.01
C GLU A 157 -3.97 -8.71 13.26
N ASP A 158 -4.22 -9.39 14.38
CA ASP A 158 -3.46 -9.23 15.62
C ASP A 158 -1.97 -9.58 15.41
N ALA A 159 -1.67 -10.65 14.66
CA ALA A 159 -0.30 -10.98 14.28
C ALA A 159 0.36 -9.90 13.41
N GLN A 160 -0.39 -9.20 12.56
CA GLN A 160 0.14 -8.06 11.79
C GLN A 160 0.40 -6.86 12.69
N VAL A 161 -0.49 -6.60 13.66
CA VAL A 161 -0.33 -5.52 14.65
C VAL A 161 0.98 -5.69 15.42
N VAL A 162 1.28 -6.89 15.92
CA VAL A 162 2.53 -7.17 16.65
C VAL A 162 3.76 -6.79 15.82
N VAL A 163 3.82 -7.23 14.56
CA VAL A 163 4.94 -6.92 13.67
C VAL A 163 5.06 -5.42 13.39
N LEU A 164 3.94 -4.73 13.17
CA LEU A 164 3.93 -3.30 12.92
C LEU A 164 4.35 -2.50 14.18
N GLU A 165 3.99 -2.95 15.38
CA GLU A 165 4.41 -2.34 16.65
C GLU A 165 5.92 -2.48 16.88
N GLU A 166 6.52 -3.63 16.52
CA GLU A 166 7.98 -3.81 16.54
C GLU A 166 8.69 -2.73 15.71
N TYR A 167 8.24 -2.49 14.47
CA TYR A 167 8.86 -1.47 13.60
C TYR A 167 8.54 -0.04 14.04
N ALA A 168 7.35 0.21 14.61
CA ALA A 168 7.02 1.51 15.16
C ALA A 168 7.93 1.87 16.34
N GLY A 169 8.24 0.91 17.22
CA GLY A 169 9.11 1.10 18.37
C GLY A 169 10.60 1.29 18.03
N GLN A 170 11.04 0.84 16.85
CA GLN A 170 12.41 1.09 16.37
C GLN A 170 12.65 2.57 16.04
N VAL A 171 11.60 3.35 15.76
CA VAL A 171 11.71 4.78 15.50
C VAL A 171 11.76 5.52 16.83
N LYS A 172 12.94 6.05 17.17
CA LYS A 172 13.10 6.95 18.32
C LYS A 172 12.37 8.27 18.05
N THR A 173 11.10 8.32 18.45
CA THR A 173 10.33 9.57 18.53
C THR A 173 10.78 10.35 19.75
N LEU A 174 10.65 11.67 19.71
CA LEU A 174 10.91 12.49 20.90
C LEU A 174 9.94 12.11 22.03
N PRO A 175 10.40 12.10 23.29
CA PRO A 175 9.54 11.83 24.43
C PRO A 175 8.46 12.91 24.53
N ALA A 176 7.23 12.51 24.85
CA ALA A 176 6.07 13.41 24.93
C ALA A 176 6.30 14.61 25.87
N ALA A 177 7.08 14.40 26.95
CA ALA A 177 7.43 15.46 27.91
C ALA A 177 8.24 16.60 27.27
N GLU A 178 9.23 16.30 26.42
CA GLU A 178 10.02 17.33 25.73
C GLU A 178 9.17 18.09 24.70
N ILE A 179 8.22 17.41 24.06
CA ILE A 179 7.28 18.04 23.12
C ILE A 179 6.37 19.01 23.89
N GLU A 180 5.84 18.61 25.04
CA GLU A 180 5.03 19.47 25.92
C GLU A 180 5.80 20.71 26.37
N GLU A 181 7.07 20.58 26.76
CA GLU A 181 7.91 21.72 27.14
C GLU A 181 8.16 22.69 25.99
N ILE A 182 8.42 22.18 24.78
CA ILE A 182 8.65 23.03 23.61
C ILE A 182 7.36 23.76 23.21
N VAL A 183 6.22 23.06 23.26
CA VAL A 183 4.91 23.62 22.92
C VAL A 183 4.47 24.67 23.94
N THR A 184 4.66 24.43 25.23
CA THR A 184 4.32 25.39 26.29
C THR A 184 5.17 26.66 26.20
N LYS A 185 6.49 26.53 25.96
CA LYS A 185 7.38 27.69 25.71
C LYS A 185 6.90 28.51 24.51
N ALA A 186 6.64 27.86 23.38
CA ALA A 186 6.17 28.55 22.17
C ALA A 186 4.81 29.25 22.38
N ILE A 187 3.89 28.65 23.14
CA ILE A 187 2.60 29.26 23.48
C ILE A 187 2.79 30.50 24.37
N ASN A 188 3.65 30.41 25.39
CA ASN A 188 3.94 31.52 26.29
C ASN A 188 4.60 32.70 25.55
N ASP A 189 5.49 32.42 24.60
CA ASP A 189 6.13 33.46 23.78
C ASP A 189 5.09 34.19 22.90
N MET A 190 4.12 33.46 22.33
CA MET A 190 3.04 34.08 21.55
C MET A 190 2.08 34.91 22.39
N ILE A 191 1.76 34.46 23.60
CA ILE A 191 0.95 35.21 24.56
C ILE A 191 1.68 36.51 24.97
N SER A 192 2.98 36.41 25.24
CA SER A 192 3.83 37.56 25.58
C SER A 192 3.93 38.56 24.44
N ALA A 193 3.86 38.10 23.20
CA ALA A 193 3.77 38.93 21.99
C ALA A 193 2.35 39.48 21.71
N GLY A 194 1.37 39.25 22.60
CA GLY A 194 0.00 39.76 22.48
C GLY A 194 -0.87 39.05 21.42
N THR A 195 -0.42 37.90 20.91
CA THR A 195 -1.15 37.15 19.88
C THR A 195 -2.02 36.07 20.54
N LYS A 196 -3.32 36.03 20.21
CA LYS A 196 -4.22 34.98 20.70
C LYS A 196 -3.77 33.62 20.16
N PRO A 197 -3.42 32.64 21.01
CA PRO A 197 -2.88 31.38 20.55
C PRO A 197 -4.01 30.53 19.94
N ASN A 198 -4.06 30.51 18.62
CA ASN A 198 -4.92 29.62 17.84
C ASN A 198 -4.13 28.37 17.46
N PRO A 199 -4.75 27.18 17.37
CA PRO A 199 -4.03 25.94 17.05
C PRO A 199 -3.25 26.06 15.73
N GLY A 200 -3.84 26.66 14.69
CA GLY A 200 -3.15 26.90 13.41
C GLY A 200 -1.95 27.85 13.51
N ALA A 201 -2.00 28.85 14.40
CA ALA A 201 -0.88 29.78 14.62
C ALA A 201 0.26 29.09 15.39
N VAL A 202 -0.06 28.28 16.40
CA VAL A 202 0.91 27.47 17.15
C VAL A 202 1.62 26.49 16.21
N PHE A 203 0.87 25.79 15.36
CA PHE A 203 1.45 24.90 14.34
C PHE A 203 2.39 25.64 13.38
N LYS A 204 2.00 26.84 12.93
CA LYS A 204 2.84 27.65 12.03
C LYS A 204 4.12 28.11 12.71
N ALA A 205 4.08 28.46 14.00
CA ALA A 205 5.25 28.88 14.77
C ALA A 205 6.21 27.71 15.09
N LEU A 206 5.66 26.55 15.45
CA LEU A 206 6.45 25.36 15.79
C LEU A 206 7.19 24.77 14.58
N PHE A 207 6.57 24.83 13.40
CA PHE A 207 7.09 24.26 12.14
C PHE A 207 7.51 25.32 11.12
N ALA A 208 7.72 26.57 11.53
CA ALA A 208 8.33 27.59 10.68
C ALA A 208 9.77 27.16 10.31
N THR A 209 10.31 27.73 9.22
CA THR A 209 11.72 27.57 8.88
C THR A 209 12.58 28.11 10.03
N ASN A 210 13.36 27.24 10.70
CA ASN A 210 14.07 27.46 11.98
C ASN A 210 13.23 27.36 13.27
N GLY A 211 12.04 26.76 13.21
CA GLY A 211 11.22 26.49 14.40
C GLY A 211 11.85 25.45 15.34
N PRO A 212 11.46 25.40 16.62
CA PRO A 212 12.06 24.50 17.62
C PRO A 212 11.79 23.01 17.37
N LEU A 213 10.87 22.69 16.46
CA LEU A 213 10.57 21.34 15.96
C LEU A 213 11.02 21.11 14.50
N ASP A 214 11.66 22.09 13.86
CA ASP A 214 12.21 21.94 12.51
C ASP A 214 13.41 20.98 12.55
N GLY A 215 13.40 19.96 11.68
CA GLY A 215 14.42 18.91 11.65
C GLY A 215 14.35 17.83 12.73
N LYS A 216 13.43 17.90 13.71
CA LYS A 216 13.24 16.86 14.73
C LYS A 216 12.28 15.76 14.24
N PRO A 217 12.51 14.48 14.62
CA PRO A 217 11.67 13.38 14.19
C PRO A 217 10.32 13.36 14.93
N VAL A 218 9.40 14.21 14.49
CA VAL A 218 8.08 14.39 15.12
C VAL A 218 6.96 14.29 14.10
N ASP A 219 6.00 13.44 14.38
CA ASP A 219 4.78 13.31 13.56
C ASP A 219 3.82 14.48 13.84
N ARG A 220 3.71 15.39 12.88
CA ARG A 220 2.87 16.61 13.00
C ARG A 220 1.44 16.32 13.43
N LYS A 221 0.83 15.27 12.86
CA LYS A 221 -0.57 14.96 13.06
C LYS A 221 -0.82 14.14 14.33
N ASN A 222 0.05 13.17 14.62
CA ASN A 222 -0.22 12.16 15.65
C ASN A 222 0.35 12.55 17.01
N GLU A 223 1.46 13.29 17.06
CA GLU A 223 2.14 13.64 18.31
C GLU A 223 1.91 15.10 18.71
N VAL A 224 2.01 16.03 17.75
CA VAL A 224 1.94 17.46 18.07
C VAL A 224 0.51 17.96 18.23
N SER A 225 -0.44 17.45 17.45
CA SER A 225 -1.84 17.92 17.53
C SER A 225 -2.54 17.66 18.86
N PRO A 226 -2.47 16.45 19.47
CA PRO A 226 -3.11 16.23 20.77
C PRO A 226 -2.43 17.03 21.87
N VAL A 227 -1.10 17.15 21.83
CA VAL A 227 -0.32 17.92 22.82
C VAL A 227 -0.66 19.41 22.75
N VAL A 228 -0.69 20.00 21.55
CA VAL A 228 -1.07 21.41 21.36
C VAL A 228 -2.50 21.67 21.86
N GLN A 229 -3.44 20.78 21.57
CA GLN A 229 -4.82 20.92 22.05
C GLN A 229 -4.92 20.77 23.58
N ALA A 230 -4.21 19.82 24.17
CA ALA A 230 -4.18 19.62 25.61
C ALA A 230 -3.57 20.83 26.34
N VAL A 231 -2.49 21.40 25.81
CA VAL A 231 -1.85 22.58 26.38
C VAL A 231 -2.72 23.84 26.20
N LEU A 232 -3.31 24.05 25.01
CA LEU A 232 -4.25 25.16 24.79
C LEU A 232 -5.42 25.13 25.77
N LYS A 233 -6.01 23.95 26.02
CA LYS A 233 -7.11 23.79 26.98
C LYS A 233 -6.69 24.08 28.43
N LYS A 234 -5.41 23.86 28.78
CA LYS A 234 -4.88 24.20 30.12
C LYS A 234 -4.62 25.70 30.27
N VAL A 235 -4.21 26.37 29.20
CA VAL A 235 -3.78 27.79 29.21
C VAL A 235 -4.96 28.74 28.96
N LEU A 236 -5.96 28.32 28.19
CA LEU A 236 -7.20 29.05 27.93
C LEU A 236 -8.38 28.26 28.54
N PRO A 237 -8.82 28.58 29.77
CA PRO A 237 -10.05 28.04 30.33
C PRO A 237 -11.30 28.55 29.58
#